data_AF-A0A3B9VNT1-F1
#
_entry.id   AF-A0A3B9VNT1-F1
#
_cell.length_a   1.000
_cell.length_b   1.000
_cell.length_c   1.000
_cell.angle_alpha   90.00
_cell.angle_beta   90.00
_cell.angle_gamma   90.00
#
_symmetry.space_group_name_H-M   'P 1'
#
loop_
_entity.id
_entity.type
_entity.pdbx_description
1 polymer ?
#
loop_
_entity_poly.entity_id
_entity_poly.type
_entity_poly.pdbx_seq_one_letter_code
_entity_poly.pdbx_strand_id
1 'polypeptide(L)'
;MYAQKGLELEEGWVLDADGHPTTDPLAAIDGLLRPIVGYKGASLALIMGILSSMLSGAAYGTELGNMEVGPEAGKDGHFFMAINIEFFVD
;
A
#
# COMPACT_ATOMS: atom_id res chain seq x y z
N MET A 1 3.21 1.50 15.99
CA MET A 1 4.29 0.82 16.75
C MET A 1 5.43 1.75 17.13
N TYR A 2 6.09 2.43 16.19
CA TYR A 2 7.18 3.39 16.47
C TYR A 2 6.74 4.51 17.43
N ALA A 3 5.61 5.16 17.14
CA ALA A 3 5.02 6.17 18.04
C ALA A 3 4.75 5.63 19.46
N GLN A 4 4.19 4.43 19.59
CA GLN A 4 3.94 3.79 20.89
C GLN A 4 5.22 3.49 21.69
N LYS A 5 6.34 3.27 20.98
CA LYS A 5 7.65 3.00 21.58
C LYS A 5 8.50 4.26 21.78
N GLY A 6 8.02 5.43 21.33
CA GLY A 6 8.80 6.68 21.32
C GLY A 6 10.05 6.59 20.45
N LEU A 7 10.02 5.81 19.36
CA LEU A 7 11.13 5.64 18.42
C LEU A 7 10.88 6.43 17.14
N GLU A 8 11.94 6.98 16.57
CA GLU A 8 11.93 7.63 15.26
C GLU A 8 11.91 6.61 14.12
N LEU A 9 11.36 7.02 12.98
CA LEU A 9 11.40 6.28 11.72
C LEU A 9 12.74 6.50 11.01
N GLU A 10 13.12 5.55 10.16
CA GLU A 10 14.26 5.75 9.26
C GLU A 10 13.97 6.83 8.22
N GLU A 11 15.02 7.57 7.86
CA GLU A 11 14.92 8.65 6.88
C GLU A 11 14.48 8.11 5.51
N GLY A 12 13.54 8.82 4.88
CA GLY A 12 13.06 8.51 3.54
C GLY A 12 11.97 7.45 3.45
N TRP A 13 11.44 6.94 4.57
CA TRP A 13 10.32 6.00 4.58
C TRP A 13 8.96 6.69 4.39
N VAL A 14 8.79 7.87 4.97
CA VAL A 14 7.51 8.58 5.04
C VAL A 14 7.65 10.04 4.65
N LEU A 15 6.55 10.60 4.17
CA LEU A 15 6.35 12.03 3.97
C LEU A 15 5.26 12.51 4.92
N ASP A 16 5.33 13.74 5.39
CA ASP A 16 4.25 14.39 6.14
C ASP A 16 3.09 14.82 5.21
N ALA A 17 2.07 15.46 5.78
CA ALA A 17 0.89 15.93 5.04
C ALA A 17 1.21 16.99 3.97
N ASP A 18 2.31 17.73 4.11
CA ASP A 18 2.79 18.72 3.14
C ASP A 18 3.69 18.07 2.07
N GLY A 19 4.01 16.78 2.21
CA GLY A 19 4.85 16.03 1.30
C GLY A 19 6.35 16.12 1.59
N HIS A 20 6.76 16.68 2.73
CA HIS A 20 8.16 16.74 3.14
C HIS A 20 8.61 15.42 3.81
N PRO A 21 9.85 14.98 3.59
CA PRO A 21 10.40 13.83 4.33
C PRO A 21 10.40 14.08 5.83
N THR A 22 9.96 13.08 6.61
CA THR A 22 9.93 13.14 8.08
C THR A 22 10.40 11.84 8.71
N THR A 23 10.90 11.92 9.94
CA THR A 23 11.22 10.77 10.80
C THR A 23 10.27 10.67 11.99
N ASP A 24 9.36 11.63 12.16
CA ASP A 24 8.38 11.63 13.24
C ASP A 24 7.23 10.64 12.92
N PRO A 25 7.05 9.59 13.73
CA PRO A 25 5.99 8.62 13.52
C PRO A 25 4.58 9.18 13.73
N LEU A 26 4.40 10.31 14.42
CA LEU A 26 3.09 10.95 14.57
C LEU A 26 2.74 11.74 13.30
N ALA A 27 3.67 12.54 12.77
CA ALA A 27 3.49 13.22 11.49
C ALA A 27 3.24 12.24 10.33
N ALA A 28 3.74 11.00 10.43
CA ALA A 28 3.52 9.95 9.45
C ALA A 28 2.09 9.40 9.38
N ILE A 29 1.27 9.58 10.43
CA ILE A 29 -0.11 9.05 10.48
C ILE A 29 -1.00 9.78 9.46
N ASP A 30 -0.86 11.10 9.39
CA ASP A 30 -1.56 11.97 8.43
C ASP A 30 -0.79 12.12 7.11
N GLY A 31 0.38 11.49 7.02
CA GLY A 31 1.29 11.57 5.90
C GLY A 31 1.12 10.45 4.87
N LEU A 32 2.18 10.22 4.08
CA LEU A 32 2.23 9.21 3.04
C LEU A 32 3.45 8.30 3.17
N LEU A 33 3.24 6.99 3.05
CA LEU A 33 4.32 6.03 2.89
C LEU A 33 4.92 6.13 1.49
N ARG A 34 6.25 6.23 1.40
CA ARG A 34 6.92 6.26 0.10
C ARG A 34 6.94 4.87 -0.54
N PRO A 35 6.62 4.75 -1.85
CA PRO A 35 6.74 3.49 -2.55
C PRO A 35 8.18 2.98 -2.58
N ILE A 36 8.36 1.69 -2.26
CA ILE A 36 9.64 1.01 -2.37
C ILE A 36 10.07 1.03 -3.86
N VAL A 37 11.31 1.40 -4.16
CA VAL A 37 11.82 1.54 -5.55
C VAL A 37 11.15 2.70 -6.35
N GLY A 38 10.63 3.71 -5.66
CA GLY A 38 10.17 4.96 -6.28
C GLY A 38 9.09 4.74 -7.36
N TYR A 39 9.27 5.32 -8.55
CA TYR A 39 8.26 5.29 -9.61
C TYR A 39 7.91 3.87 -10.10
N LYS A 40 8.86 2.92 -10.06
CA LYS A 40 8.59 1.52 -10.42
C LYS A 40 7.70 0.85 -9.40
N GLY A 41 7.93 1.12 -8.11
CA GLY A 41 7.07 0.64 -7.03
C GLY A 41 5.67 1.21 -7.10
N ALA A 42 5.56 2.51 -7.38
CA ALA A 42 4.27 3.17 -7.55
C ALA A 42 3.45 2.54 -8.70
N SER A 43 4.08 2.33 -9.87
CA SER A 43 3.41 1.68 -11.00
C SER A 43 3.03 0.23 -10.69
N LEU A 44 3.87 -0.53 -9.98
CA LEU A 44 3.55 -1.89 -9.59
C LEU A 44 2.38 -1.94 -8.60
N ALA A 45 2.35 -1.05 -7.61
CA ALA A 45 1.25 -0.94 -6.67
C ALA A 45 -0.08 -0.63 -7.37
N LEU A 46 -0.06 0.23 -8.41
CA LEU A 46 -1.23 0.50 -9.24
C LEU A 46 -1.73 -0.77 -9.96
N ILE A 47 -0.83 -1.53 -10.61
CA ILE A 47 -1.20 -2.77 -11.31
C ILE A 47 -1.79 -3.78 -10.33
N MET A 48 -1.20 -3.91 -9.13
CA MET A 48 -1.73 -4.78 -8.08
C MET A 48 -3.13 -4.36 -7.67
N GLY A 49 -3.39 -3.07 -7.45
CA GLY A 49 -4.72 -2.55 -7.13
C GLY A 49 -5.78 -2.82 -8.21
N ILE A 50 -5.38 -2.69 -9.48
CA ILE A 50 -6.26 -3.01 -10.61
C ILE A 50 -6.65 -4.48 -10.58
N LEU A 51 -5.67 -5.37 -10.47
CA LEU A 51 -5.89 -6.82 -10.52
C LEU A 51 -6.64 -7.33 -9.29
N SER A 52 -6.24 -6.89 -8.09
CA SER A 52 -6.79 -7.39 -6.83
C SER A 52 -8.18 -6.85 -6.54
N SER A 53 -8.44 -5.58 -6.84
CA SER A 53 -9.67 -4.90 -6.39
C SER A 53 -10.54 -4.38 -7.52
N MET A 54 -9.99 -3.56 -8.42
CA MET A 54 -10.82 -2.86 -9.42
C MET A 54 -11.49 -3.83 -10.40
N LEU A 55 -10.81 -4.92 -10.76
CA LEU A 55 -11.35 -5.93 -11.67
C LEU A 55 -12.53 -6.72 -11.06
N SER A 56 -12.48 -6.99 -9.75
CA SER A 56 -13.54 -7.70 -9.03
C SER A 56 -14.64 -6.79 -8.51
N GLY A 57 -14.46 -5.46 -8.59
CA GLY A 57 -15.36 -4.47 -7.98
C GLY A 57 -15.23 -4.37 -6.46
N ALA A 58 -14.12 -4.83 -5.88
CA ALA A 58 -13.82 -4.65 -4.46
C ALA A 58 -13.34 -3.22 -4.18
N ALA A 59 -13.31 -2.82 -2.91
CA ALA A 59 -12.92 -1.47 -2.52
C ALA A 59 -11.43 -1.19 -2.82
N TYR A 60 -11.11 0.08 -3.10
CA TYR A 60 -9.75 0.50 -3.43
C TYR A 60 -9.36 1.82 -2.74
N GLY A 61 -8.09 1.92 -2.35
CA GLY A 61 -7.53 3.15 -1.76
C GLY A 61 -8.25 3.55 -0.47
N THR A 62 -8.78 4.78 -0.43
CA THR A 62 -9.44 5.35 0.76
C THR A 62 -10.78 4.69 1.10
N GLU A 63 -11.34 3.87 0.21
CA GLU A 63 -12.57 3.11 0.47
C GLU A 63 -12.37 1.94 1.45
N LEU A 64 -11.11 1.57 1.71
CA LEU A 64 -10.70 0.47 2.59
C LEU A 64 -10.60 0.88 4.06
N GLY A 65 -10.80 2.17 4.37
CA GLY A 65 -10.58 2.74 5.69
C GLY A 65 -9.19 3.39 5.83
N ASN A 66 -8.77 3.61 7.07
CA ASN A 66 -7.50 4.25 7.40
C ASN A 66 -6.79 3.54 8.57
N MET A 67 -5.57 3.98 8.92
CA MET A 67 -4.78 3.37 9.99
C MET A 67 -5.39 3.56 11.40
N GLU A 68 -6.32 4.50 11.59
CA GLU A 68 -6.90 4.78 12.90
C GLU A 68 -8.10 3.89 13.20
N VAL A 69 -9.02 3.76 12.24
CA VAL A 69 -10.25 2.99 12.36
C VAL A 69 -10.01 1.50 12.07
N GLY A 70 -8.98 1.21 11.26
CA GLY A 70 -8.63 -0.15 10.85
C GLY A 70 -9.43 -0.64 9.64
N PRO A 71 -9.16 -1.89 9.19
CA PRO A 71 -9.77 -2.45 7.99
C PRO A 71 -11.23 -2.89 8.24
N GLU A 72 -12.07 -2.80 7.20
CA GLU A 72 -13.43 -3.32 7.22
C GLU A 72 -13.51 -4.70 6.53
N ALA A 73 -14.10 -5.68 7.22
CA ALA A 73 -14.12 -7.06 6.74
C ALA A 73 -14.93 -7.21 5.43
N GLY A 74 -14.35 -7.92 4.46
CA GLY A 74 -15.01 -8.27 3.20
C GLY A 74 -14.98 -7.17 2.13
N LYS A 75 -14.23 -6.08 2.36
CA LYS A 75 -14.04 -5.02 1.36
C LYS A 75 -12.81 -5.21 0.47
N ASP A 76 -11.85 -5.99 0.93
CA ASP A 76 -10.64 -6.32 0.17
C ASP A 76 -10.95 -7.26 -1.00
N GLY A 77 -10.18 -7.12 -2.08
CA GLY A 77 -10.19 -8.02 -3.22
C GLY A 77 -8.89 -8.80 -3.34
N HIS A 78 -8.98 -9.99 -3.95
CA HIS A 78 -7.82 -10.85 -4.20
C HIS A 78 -7.81 -11.32 -5.65
N PHE A 79 -6.61 -11.38 -6.22
CA PHE A 79 -6.36 -11.92 -7.54
C PHE A 79 -5.51 -13.18 -7.46
N PHE A 80 -5.92 -14.23 -8.15
CA PHE A 80 -5.18 -15.48 -8.26
C PHE A 80 -4.98 -15.82 -9.73
N MET A 81 -3.75 -16.22 -10.09
CA MET A 81 -3.40 -16.65 -11.43
C MET A 81 -2.67 -17.98 -11.36
N ALA A 82 -3.11 -18.94 -12.17
CA ALA A 82 -2.43 -20.19 -12.41
C ALA A 82 -2.12 -20.29 -13.91
N ILE A 83 -0.89 -20.65 -14.25
CA ILE A 83 -0.42 -20.77 -15.63
C ILE A 83 0.07 -22.20 -15.82
N ASN A 84 -0.56 -22.95 -16.73
CA ASN A 84 -0.01 -24.24 -17.15
C ASN A 84 1.06 -23.98 -18.22
N ILE A 85 2.32 -24.27 -17.89
CA ILE A 85 3.47 -24.03 -18.76
C ILE A 85 3.49 -24.94 -19.98
N GLU A 86 2.85 -26.13 -19.94
CA GLU A 86 2.83 -27.09 -21.04
C GLU A 86 2.20 -26.52 -22.32
N PHE A 87 1.35 -25.49 -22.20
CA PHE A 87 0.79 -24.81 -23.37
C PHE A 87 1.79 -23.91 -24.11
N PHE A 88 2.99 -23.69 -23.56
CA PHE A 88 4.00 -22.77 -24.10
C PHE A 88 5.29 -23.48 -24.55
N VAL A 89 5.37 -24.80 -24.39
CA VAL A 89 6.53 -25.62 -24.78
C VAL A 89 6.06 -26.81 -25.61
N ASP A 90 6.82 -27.13 -26.68
CA ASP A 90 6.61 -28.31 -27.54
C ASP A 90 7.06 -29.61 -26.86
#